data_AF-A0A067EA67-F1
#
_entry.id   AF-A0A067EA67-F1
#
_cell.length_a   1.000
_cell.length_b   1.000
_cell.length_c   1.000
_cell.angle_alpha   90.00
_cell.angle_beta   90.00
_cell.angle_gamma   90.00
#
_symmetry.space_group_name_H-M   'P 1'
#
loop_
_entity.id
_entity.type
_entity.pdbx_description
1 polymer ?
#
loop_
_entity_poly.entity_id
_entity_poly.type
_entity_poly.pdbx_seq_one_letter_code
_entity_poly.pdbx_strand_id
1 'polypeptide(L)'
;MNSKACNVIPPRQSANYKPNIWKYDFIQSLHSKYKEEGCRSRAEKLTNDVKQMFLEAADLLAKLELIDRICKLGLSYLFEEQIREILVDTVAFLKNDTGCLEVKDLYATALCFKLLRQHGYEISQGI
;
A
#
# COMPACT_ATOMS: atom_id res chain seq x y z
N MET A 1 -12.11 -71.38 -17.34
CA MET A 1 -11.79 -70.57 -16.14
C MET A 1 -11.84 -69.11 -16.56
N ASN A 2 -12.96 -68.41 -16.35
CA ASN A 2 -13.09 -67.01 -16.78
C ASN A 2 -13.24 -66.13 -15.54
N SER A 3 -12.11 -65.63 -15.06
CA SER A 3 -12.04 -64.60 -14.00
C SER A 3 -12.53 -63.27 -14.57
N LYS A 4 -13.80 -62.92 -14.29
CA LYS A 4 -14.30 -61.56 -14.49
C LYS A 4 -13.75 -60.68 -13.36
N ALA A 5 -12.68 -59.96 -13.63
CA ALA A 5 -12.24 -58.86 -12.78
C ALA A 5 -13.31 -57.75 -12.83
N CYS A 6 -13.93 -57.46 -11.70
CA CYS A 6 -14.88 -56.37 -11.54
C CYS A 6 -14.08 -55.07 -11.41
N ASN A 7 -13.78 -54.41 -12.53
CA ASN A 7 -13.24 -53.05 -12.55
C ASN A 7 -14.36 -52.06 -12.19
N VAL A 8 -14.73 -52.01 -10.91
CA VAL A 8 -15.64 -50.98 -10.40
C VAL A 8 -14.81 -49.73 -10.14
N ILE A 9 -14.89 -48.75 -11.04
CA ILE A 9 -14.32 -47.43 -10.83
C ILE A 9 -15.06 -46.81 -9.63
N PRO A 10 -14.37 -46.46 -8.53
CA PRO A 10 -15.03 -45.88 -7.38
C PRO A 10 -15.70 -44.56 -7.77
N PRO A 11 -16.94 -44.30 -7.31
CA PRO A 11 -17.67 -43.09 -7.65
C PRO A 11 -16.89 -41.86 -7.18
N ARG A 12 -16.79 -40.86 -8.07
CA ARG A 12 -16.09 -39.60 -7.78
C ARG A 12 -16.79 -38.87 -6.64
N GLN A 13 -16.08 -38.63 -5.54
CA GLN A 13 -16.57 -37.75 -4.47
C GLN A 13 -16.53 -36.29 -4.91
N SER A 14 -17.61 -35.57 -4.60
CA SER A 14 -17.72 -34.11 -4.75
C SER A 14 -17.38 -33.46 -3.41
N ALA A 15 -16.56 -32.40 -3.45
CA ALA A 15 -16.23 -31.60 -2.27
C ALA A 15 -17.35 -30.61 -1.86
N ASN A 16 -18.48 -30.59 -2.58
CA ASN A 16 -19.65 -29.74 -2.31
C ASN A 16 -19.32 -28.24 -2.17
N TYR A 17 -18.43 -27.74 -3.04
CA TYR A 17 -18.11 -26.31 -3.09
C TYR A 17 -19.34 -25.47 -3.37
N LYS A 18 -19.45 -24.34 -2.68
CA LYS A 18 -20.49 -23.36 -2.95
C LYS A 18 -20.24 -22.66 -4.28
N PRO A 19 -21.31 -22.27 -4.99
CA PRO A 19 -21.17 -21.52 -6.24
C PRO A 19 -20.56 -20.14 -5.98
N ASN A 20 -20.11 -19.49 -7.06
CA ASN A 20 -19.56 -18.14 -7.02
C ASN A 20 -20.60 -17.15 -6.44
N ILE A 21 -20.14 -16.27 -5.55
CA ILE A 21 -20.91 -15.18 -4.97
C ILE A 21 -21.38 -14.20 -6.05
N TRP A 22 -20.54 -13.96 -7.06
CA TRP A 22 -20.81 -13.04 -8.15
C TRP A 22 -21.25 -13.81 -9.38
N LYS A 23 -22.50 -13.56 -9.81
CA LYS A 23 -23.01 -14.07 -11.08
C LYS A 23 -22.36 -13.34 -12.25
N TYR A 24 -22.22 -14.04 -13.37
CA TYR A 24 -21.61 -13.48 -14.58
C TYR A 24 -22.36 -12.24 -15.08
N ASP A 25 -23.68 -12.29 -15.17
CA ASP A 25 -24.51 -11.15 -15.62
C ASP A 25 -24.34 -9.92 -14.72
N PHE A 26 -24.16 -10.13 -13.41
CA PHE A 26 -23.86 -9.05 -12.47
C PHE A 26 -22.51 -8.41 -12.79
N ILE A 27 -21.47 -9.21 -13.01
CA ILE A 27 -20.14 -8.71 -13.37
C ILE A 27 -20.19 -7.92 -14.69
N GLN A 28 -20.94 -8.41 -15.68
CA GLN A 28 -21.12 -7.70 -16.96
C GLN A 28 -21.87 -6.38 -16.82
N SER A 29 -22.80 -6.28 -15.86
CA SER A 29 -23.56 -5.06 -15.60
C SER A 29 -22.77 -3.96 -14.88
N LEU A 30 -21.55 -4.26 -14.40
CA LEU A 30 -20.75 -3.30 -13.64
C LEU A 30 -20.34 -2.10 -14.50
N HIS A 31 -20.88 -0.93 -14.16
CA HIS A 31 -20.50 0.34 -14.74
C HIS A 31 -20.01 1.29 -13.64
N SER A 32 -18.83 1.88 -13.82
CA SER A 32 -18.32 2.93 -12.94
C SER A 32 -18.81 4.31 -13.39
N LYS A 33 -19.44 5.06 -12.48
CA LYS A 33 -19.80 6.48 -12.68
C LYS A 33 -18.58 7.40 -12.64
N TYR A 34 -17.45 6.91 -12.11
CA TYR A 34 -16.22 7.68 -11.90
C TYR A 34 -15.32 7.77 -13.13
N LYS A 35 -15.79 7.30 -14.29
CA LYS A 35 -15.09 7.46 -15.58
C LYS A 35 -15.32 8.84 -16.20
N GLU A 36 -16.22 9.64 -15.64
CA GLU A 36 -16.57 10.97 -16.13
C GLU A 36 -15.41 11.96 -15.96
N GLU A 37 -15.26 12.86 -16.94
CA GLU A 37 -14.18 13.85 -16.98
C GLU A 37 -14.12 14.70 -15.71
N GLY A 38 -15.28 15.08 -15.16
CA GLY A 38 -15.35 15.85 -13.92
C GLY A 38 -14.71 15.15 -12.70
N CYS A 39 -14.83 13.82 -12.62
CA CYS A 39 -14.16 13.05 -11.56
C CYS A 39 -12.64 13.05 -11.75
N ARG A 40 -12.17 12.92 -12.99
CA ARG A 40 -10.74 12.94 -13.33
C ARG A 40 -10.12 14.30 -13.04
N SER A 41 -10.71 15.39 -13.54
CA SER A 41 -10.17 16.74 -13.32
C SER A 41 -10.11 17.10 -11.84
N ARG A 42 -11.11 16.67 -11.04
CA ARG A 42 -11.08 16.86 -9.59
C ARG A 42 -9.97 16.05 -8.93
N ALA A 43 -9.75 14.80 -9.35
CA ALA A 43 -8.69 13.96 -8.81
C ALA A 43 -7.30 14.53 -9.13
N GLU A 44 -7.08 15.04 -10.33
CA GLU A 44 -5.83 15.71 -10.74
C GLU A 44 -5.57 16.96 -9.91
N LYS A 45 -6.61 17.80 -9.71
CA LYS A 45 -6.49 18.98 -8.85
C LYS A 45 -6.09 18.60 -7.43
N LEU A 46 -6.77 17.64 -6.82
CA LEU A 46 -6.45 17.16 -5.47
C LEU A 46 -5.07 16.52 -5.39
N THR A 47 -4.62 15.86 -6.45
CA THR A 47 -3.27 15.29 -6.52
C THR A 47 -2.22 16.40 -6.47
N ASN A 48 -2.44 17.50 -7.19
CA ASN A 48 -1.56 18.66 -7.15
C ASN A 48 -1.59 19.35 -5.78
N ASP A 49 -2.76 19.47 -5.17
CA ASP A 49 -2.90 20.03 -3.81
C ASP A 49 -2.09 19.20 -2.79
N VAL A 50 -2.12 17.87 -2.88
CA VAL A 50 -1.32 16.99 -2.01
C VAL A 50 0.19 17.11 -2.31
N LYS A 51 0.59 17.26 -3.58
CA LYS A 51 2.00 17.56 -3.92
C LYS A 51 2.46 18.87 -3.28
N GLN A 52 1.60 19.87 -3.25
CA GLN A 52 1.87 21.14 -2.58
C GLN A 52 1.98 20.96 -1.05
N MET A 53 1.14 20.11 -0.42
CA MET A 53 1.26 19.81 1.00
C MET A 53 2.62 19.21 1.39
N PHE A 54 3.26 18.43 0.51
CA PHE A 54 4.62 17.93 0.76
C PHE A 54 5.66 19.06 0.81
N LEU A 55 5.48 20.12 0.02
CA LEU A 55 6.36 21.29 0.00
C LEU A 55 6.12 22.21 1.19
N GLU A 56 4.86 22.36 1.61
CA GLU A 56 4.44 23.25 2.69
C GLU A 56 4.62 22.66 4.10
N ALA A 57 4.77 21.33 4.20
CA ALA A 57 4.97 20.65 5.48
C ALA A 57 6.20 21.21 6.23
N ALA A 58 5.94 21.72 7.44
CA ALA A 58 6.89 22.52 8.21
C ALA A 58 8.14 21.77 8.67
N ASP A 59 8.00 20.49 9.01
CA ASP A 59 9.10 19.67 9.54
C ASP A 59 9.08 18.25 8.96
N LEU A 60 10.15 17.50 9.25
CA LEU A 60 10.32 16.13 8.77
C LEU A 60 9.22 15.20 9.32
N LEU A 61 8.81 15.40 10.58
CA LEU A 61 7.75 14.60 11.19
C LEU A 61 6.43 14.76 10.44
N ALA A 62 5.99 15.99 10.17
CA ALA A 62 4.77 16.25 9.41
C ALA A 62 4.81 15.61 8.01
N LYS A 63 5.98 15.62 7.36
CA LYS A 63 6.18 14.93 6.07
C LYS A 63 6.01 13.41 6.21
N LEU A 64 6.62 12.80 7.22
CA LEU A 64 6.48 11.36 7.49
C LEU A 64 5.04 10.98 7.84
N GLU A 65 4.32 11.82 8.60
CA GLU A 65 2.90 11.60 8.89
C GLU A 65 2.04 11.67 7.62
N LEU A 66 2.33 12.61 6.72
CA LEU A 66 1.64 12.72 5.45
C LEU A 66 1.85 11.46 4.59
N ILE A 67 3.10 10.96 4.52
CA ILE A 67 3.41 9.69 3.84
C ILE A 67 2.60 8.54 4.45
N ASP A 68 2.59 8.41 5.78
CA ASP A 68 1.86 7.35 6.46
C ASP A 68 0.36 7.37 6.15
N ARG A 69 -0.25 8.55 6.13
CA ARG A 69 -1.67 8.73 5.75
C ARG A 69 -1.90 8.32 4.30
N ILE A 70 -1.05 8.75 3.37
CA ILE A 70 -1.14 8.42 1.95
C ILE A 70 -1.00 6.90 1.71
N CYS A 71 -0.04 6.26 2.37
CA CYS A 71 0.15 4.81 2.30
C CYS A 71 -1.07 4.05 2.83
N LYS A 72 -1.65 4.47 3.97
CA LYS A 72 -2.86 3.87 4.54
C LYS A 72 -4.10 4.04 3.66
N LEU A 73 -4.15 5.11 2.86
CA LEU A 73 -5.21 5.35 1.89
C LEU A 73 -5.02 4.58 0.57
N GLY A 74 -3.90 3.88 0.38
CA GLY A 74 -3.60 3.17 -0.87
C GLY A 74 -3.29 4.11 -2.04
N LEU A 75 -2.85 5.34 -1.74
CA LEU A 75 -2.57 6.39 -2.73
C LEU A 75 -1.07 6.58 -2.99
N SER A 76 -0.20 5.75 -2.39
CA SER A 76 1.25 5.88 -2.48
C SER A 76 1.78 5.87 -3.91
N TYR A 77 1.14 5.12 -4.82
CA TYR A 77 1.52 5.02 -6.22
C TYR A 77 1.43 6.36 -6.99
N LEU A 78 0.66 7.33 -6.49
CA LEU A 78 0.55 8.66 -7.10
C LEU A 78 1.69 9.60 -6.71
N PHE A 79 2.43 9.27 -5.65
CA PHE A 79 3.41 10.16 -5.01
C PHE A 79 4.77 9.48 -4.78
N GLU A 80 5.09 8.44 -5.56
CA GLU A 80 6.30 7.61 -5.37
C GLU A 80 7.58 8.45 -5.35
N GLU A 81 7.65 9.48 -6.21
CA GLU A 81 8.79 10.40 -6.27
C GLU A 81 8.95 11.22 -4.99
N GLN A 82 7.87 11.87 -4.53
CA GLN A 82 7.89 12.69 -3.31
C GLN A 82 8.22 11.83 -2.08
N ILE A 83 7.62 10.64 -2.00
CA ILE A 83 7.87 9.69 -0.91
C ILE A 83 9.35 9.26 -0.91
N ARG A 84 9.89 8.87 -2.07
CA ARG A 84 11.29 8.46 -2.20
C ARG A 84 12.25 9.57 -1.77
N GLU A 85 12.02 10.80 -2.21
CA GLU A 85 12.88 11.94 -1.87
C GLU A 85 12.91 12.18 -0.36
N ILE A 86 11.74 12.26 0.27
CA ILE A 86 11.64 12.48 1.72
C ILE A 86 12.32 11.34 2.49
N LEU A 87 12.15 10.09 2.07
CA LEU A 87 12.78 8.95 2.75
C LEU A 87 14.31 8.95 2.57
N VAL A 88 14.83 9.33 1.40
CA VAL A 88 16.28 9.50 1.20
C VAL A 88 16.83 10.61 2.10
N ASP A 89 16.16 11.75 2.17
CA ASP A 89 16.54 12.86 3.05
C ASP A 89 16.51 12.44 4.52
N THR A 90 15.52 11.64 4.91
CA THR A 90 15.39 11.06 6.25
C THR A 90 16.61 10.18 6.59
N VAL A 91 17.02 9.30 5.67
CA VAL A 91 18.19 8.43 5.87
C VAL A 91 19.47 9.25 5.97
N ALA A 92 19.62 10.29 5.13
CA ALA A 92 20.78 11.18 5.19
C ALA A 92 20.83 11.93 6.52
N PHE A 93 19.69 12.39 7.02
CA PHE A 93 19.56 13.03 8.32
C PHE A 93 19.97 12.11 9.47
N LEU A 94 19.51 10.85 9.47
CA LEU A 94 19.86 9.85 10.49
C LEU A 94 21.36 9.50 10.50
N LYS A 95 22.06 9.55 9.35
CA LYS A 95 23.47 9.17 9.24
C LYS A 95 24.46 10.25 9.69
N ASN A 96 24.06 11.52 9.73
CA ASN A 96 24.97 12.64 10.01
C ASN A 96 25.23 12.89 11.52
N ASP A 97 24.89 11.94 12.40
CA ASP A 97 25.24 11.87 13.84
C ASP A 97 24.77 13.04 14.74
N THR A 98 24.27 14.14 14.17
CA THR A 98 23.55 15.23 14.85
C THR A 98 22.03 15.05 14.79
N GLY A 99 21.55 14.16 13.91
CA GLY A 99 20.15 13.97 13.58
C GLY A 99 19.52 12.81 14.31
N CYS A 100 19.70 12.72 15.63
CA CYS A 100 18.64 12.05 16.37
C CYS A 100 17.43 12.98 16.29
N LEU A 101 16.50 12.69 15.38
CA LEU A 101 15.08 12.96 15.59
C LEU A 101 14.86 12.57 17.05
N GLU A 102 14.86 13.55 17.96
CA GLU A 102 15.36 13.37 19.33
C GLU A 102 15.06 11.96 19.85
N VAL A 103 16.05 11.24 20.41
CA VAL A 103 15.86 9.95 21.11
C VAL A 103 14.68 9.99 22.12
N LYS A 104 14.12 11.17 22.38
CA LYS A 104 12.99 11.49 23.23
C LYS A 104 11.61 11.21 22.62
N ASP A 105 11.41 11.25 21.30
CA ASP A 105 10.08 10.99 20.72
C ASP A 105 9.97 9.60 20.09
N LEU A 106 9.51 8.65 20.91
CA LEU A 106 9.23 7.27 20.51
C LEU A 106 8.30 7.19 19.29
N TYR A 107 7.35 8.11 19.15
CA TYR A 107 6.42 8.10 18.04
C TYR A 107 7.12 8.42 16.71
N ALA A 108 7.91 9.49 16.68
CA ALA A 108 8.63 9.92 15.51
C ALA A 108 9.65 8.84 15.06
N THR A 109 10.38 8.24 16.00
CA THR A 109 11.35 7.17 15.72
C THR A 109 10.66 5.91 15.18
N ALA A 110 9.56 5.47 15.82
CA ALA A 110 8.81 4.31 15.36
C ALA A 110 8.20 4.52 13.97
N LEU A 111 7.70 5.73 13.69
CA LEU A 111 7.13 6.09 12.40
C LEU A 111 8.19 6.06 11.30
N CYS A 112 9.34 6.69 11.56
CA CYS A 112 10.48 6.70 10.66
C CYS A 112 10.96 5.28 10.34
N PHE A 113 11.21 4.47 11.38
CA PHE A 113 11.65 3.08 11.23
C PHE A 113 10.67 2.26 10.40
N LYS A 114 9.37 2.37 10.70
CA LYS A 114 8.32 1.67 9.96
C LYS A 114 8.32 2.05 8.49
N LEU A 115 8.30 3.35 8.18
CA LEU A 115 8.20 3.84 6.80
C LEU A 115 9.42 3.44 5.97
N LEU A 116 10.62 3.61 6.52
CA LEU A 116 11.86 3.25 5.83
C LEU A 116 11.92 1.74 5.55
N ARG A 117 11.55 0.88 6.51
CA ARG A 117 11.49 -0.57 6.27
C ARG A 117 10.43 -0.97 5.24
N GLN A 118 9.25 -0.34 5.28
CA GLN A 118 8.18 -0.59 4.32
C GLN A 118 8.62 -0.29 2.88
N HIS A 119 9.51 0.68 2.70
CA HIS A 119 10.04 1.08 1.39
C HIS A 119 11.39 0.43 1.05
N GLY A 120 11.82 -0.59 1.82
CA GLY A 120 12.98 -1.41 1.50
C GLY A 120 14.34 -0.83 1.93
N TYR A 121 14.37 0.21 2.75
CA TYR A 121 15.62 0.73 3.30
C TYR A 121 16.13 -0.17 4.44
N GLU A 122 17.42 -0.46 4.43
CA GLU A 122 18.08 -1.21 5.49
C GLU A 122 18.39 -0.30 6.68
N ILE A 123 17.85 -0.65 7.84
CA ILE A 123 17.98 0.13 9.08
C ILE A 123 18.34 -0.82 10.23
N SER A 124 19.32 -0.39 11.02
CA SER A 124 19.71 -1.06 12.27
C SER A 124 18.53 -1.12 13.25
N GLN A 125 18.51 -2.17 14.09
CA GLN A 125 17.53 -2.32 15.17
C GLN A 125 17.80 -1.38 16.35
N GLY A 126 18.97 -0.74 16.39
CA GLY A 126 19.39 0.18 17.45
C GLY A 126 19.15 1.65 17.13
N ILE A 127 18.22 1.97 16.22
CA ILE A 127 17.67 3.32 16.08
C ILE A 127 16.73 3.62 17.25
#